data_AF-A0A6H5IHT0-F1
#
_entry.id   AF-A0A6H5IHT0-F1
#
_cell.length_a   1.000
_cell.length_b   1.000
_cell.length_c   1.000
_cell.angle_alpha   90.00
_cell.angle_beta   90.00
_cell.angle_gamma   90.00
#
_symmetry.space_group_name_H-M   'P 1'
#
loop_
_entity.id
_entity.type
_entity.pdbx_description
1 polymer ?
#
loop_
_entity_poly.entity_id
_entity_poly.type
_entity_poly.pdbx_seq_one_letter_code
_entity_poly.pdbx_strand_id
1 'polypeptide(L)'
;MEQSIDILRLPVNEEEHVYPPWYMKYTKSHILHSKCSVTGQENQGCPEDINQCQFCSYSRALEMPHMPDMVFPNNILYLKHKNGAKIEFTALDALKREIFTKKIKPFDWTFTTDYMGTYTGFEIIETEERIIWKKIKKKEKILFYVDLTLFEDELHDNGIASLSVKMSDAWVFFYFATYFLRIDNVMIRLNDTRLYHEMGKPYMIREYTSREAKFEDIEVIFSYSLFFVKIRKQNY
;
A
#
# COMPACT_ATOMS: atom_id res chain seq x y z
N MET A 1 -20.95 18.10 -28.29
CA MET A 1 -21.37 17.84 -26.90
C MET A 1 -20.31 16.94 -26.29
N GLU A 2 -19.30 17.54 -25.68
CA GLU A 2 -18.24 16.82 -24.97
C GLU A 2 -18.84 16.18 -23.71
N GLN A 3 -18.71 14.87 -23.59
CA GLN A 3 -19.02 14.17 -22.36
C GLN A 3 -17.89 14.45 -21.37
N SER A 4 -18.07 15.46 -20.53
CA SER A 4 -17.29 15.58 -19.30
C SER A 4 -17.58 14.33 -18.48
N ILE A 5 -16.60 13.46 -18.32
CA ILE A 5 -16.66 12.34 -17.38
C ILE A 5 -16.89 12.98 -16.00
N ASP A 6 -18.04 12.72 -15.39
CA ASP A 6 -18.41 13.26 -14.08
C ASP A 6 -17.60 12.53 -13.00
N ILE A 7 -16.34 12.94 -12.82
CA ILE A 7 -15.32 12.38 -11.90
C ILE A 7 -15.81 12.38 -10.44
N LEU A 8 -16.84 13.17 -10.12
CA LEU A 8 -17.36 13.35 -8.76
C LEU A 8 -18.18 12.17 -8.21
N ARG A 9 -18.35 11.07 -8.96
CA ARG A 9 -19.22 9.95 -8.56
C ARG A 9 -18.59 8.56 -8.61
N LEU A 10 -17.27 8.46 -8.64
CA LEU A 10 -16.63 7.15 -8.48
C LEU A 10 -16.82 6.66 -7.03
N PRO A 11 -17.14 5.38 -6.81
CA PRO A 11 -17.45 4.87 -5.49
C PRO A 11 -16.23 4.99 -4.58
N VAL A 12 -16.40 5.70 -3.48
CA VAL A 12 -15.43 5.77 -2.37
C VAL A 12 -15.99 4.94 -1.24
N ASN A 13 -15.22 3.97 -0.78
CA ASN A 13 -15.52 3.23 0.44
C ASN A 13 -14.66 3.80 1.57
N GLU A 14 -15.31 4.26 2.61
CA GLU A 14 -14.67 4.82 3.78
C GLU A 14 -15.36 4.28 5.02
N GLU A 15 -14.57 3.83 6.00
CA GLU A 15 -15.08 3.53 7.33
C GLU A 15 -14.16 4.11 8.40
N GLU A 16 -14.75 4.40 9.53
CA GLU A 16 -14.08 4.95 10.70
C GLU A 16 -14.34 4.04 11.89
N HIS A 17 -13.28 3.78 12.65
CA HIS A 17 -13.29 2.86 13.77
C HIS A 17 -12.64 3.54 14.98
N VAL A 18 -13.41 3.71 16.04
CA VAL A 18 -12.95 4.37 17.27
C VAL A 18 -12.69 3.32 18.33
N TYR A 19 -11.43 3.17 18.69
CA TYR A 19 -10.98 2.29 19.76
C TYR A 19 -10.13 3.10 20.75
N PRO A 20 -10.76 3.84 21.69
CA PRO A 20 -10.05 4.79 22.52
C PRO A 20 -8.82 4.15 23.19
N PRO A 21 -7.65 4.81 23.16
CA PRO A 21 -7.41 6.20 22.76
C PRO A 21 -7.16 6.42 21.25
N TRP A 22 -7.39 5.41 20.42
CA TRP A 22 -7.11 5.39 19.00
C TRP A 22 -8.35 5.68 18.15
N TYR A 23 -8.11 6.44 17.09
CA TYR A 23 -9.05 6.67 16.00
C TYR A 23 -8.42 6.13 14.72
N MET A 24 -9.15 5.28 14.03
CA MET A 24 -8.74 4.67 12.77
C MET A 24 -9.70 5.04 11.67
N LYS A 25 -9.14 5.28 10.50
CA LYS A 25 -9.91 5.57 9.30
C LYS A 25 -9.20 4.97 8.11
N TYR A 26 -9.97 4.49 7.16
CA TYR A 26 -9.43 4.24 5.84
C TYR A 26 -10.34 4.83 4.77
N THR A 27 -9.73 5.17 3.65
CA THR A 27 -10.42 5.57 2.43
C THR A 27 -9.90 4.67 1.31
N LYS A 28 -10.82 4.06 0.57
CA LYS A 28 -10.56 3.29 -0.64
C LYS A 28 -11.27 3.95 -1.81
N SER A 29 -10.52 4.27 -2.84
CA SER A 29 -10.95 5.06 -4.00
C SER A 29 -10.42 4.47 -5.31
N HIS A 30 -10.61 5.21 -6.39
CA HIS A 30 -10.23 4.85 -7.75
C HIS A 30 -8.77 5.18 -8.06
N ILE A 31 -8.29 4.66 -9.19
CA ILE A 31 -6.96 4.96 -9.73
C ILE A 31 -6.84 6.41 -10.20
N LEU A 32 -5.64 6.96 -10.14
CA LEU A 32 -5.28 8.26 -10.68
C LEU A 32 -5.51 8.27 -12.19
N HIS A 33 -6.14 9.32 -12.70
CA HIS A 33 -6.26 9.50 -14.15
C HIS A 33 -4.89 9.81 -14.76
N SER A 34 -4.65 9.31 -15.98
CA SER A 34 -3.42 9.56 -16.74
C SER A 34 -3.32 10.97 -17.33
N LYS A 35 -4.36 11.79 -17.17
CA LYS A 35 -4.48 13.13 -17.78
C LYS A 35 -4.88 14.16 -16.75
N CYS A 36 -4.48 15.40 -16.99
CA CYS A 36 -4.96 16.54 -16.22
C CYS A 36 -6.49 16.64 -16.35
N SER A 37 -7.20 16.68 -15.22
CA SER A 37 -8.67 16.78 -15.24
C SER A 37 -9.19 18.17 -15.65
N VAL A 38 -8.31 19.18 -15.68
CA VAL A 38 -8.67 20.56 -16.05
C VAL A 38 -8.50 20.79 -17.56
N THR A 39 -7.36 20.36 -18.12
CA THR A 39 -7.02 20.59 -19.54
C THR A 39 -7.36 19.39 -20.42
N GLY A 40 -7.58 18.20 -19.84
CA GLY A 40 -7.78 16.96 -20.57
C GLY A 40 -6.51 16.40 -21.24
N GLN A 41 -5.34 16.97 -20.96
CA GLN A 41 -4.08 16.63 -21.63
C GLN A 41 -3.03 16.05 -20.65
N GLU A 42 -2.12 15.24 -21.19
CA GLU A 42 -1.01 14.63 -20.45
C GLU A 42 0.15 15.62 -20.26
N ASN A 43 0.44 16.40 -21.31
CA ASN A 43 1.61 17.29 -21.38
C ASN A 43 1.31 18.75 -21.00
N GLN A 44 0.04 19.07 -20.71
CA GLN A 44 -0.38 20.42 -20.33
C GLN A 44 -1.06 20.37 -18.97
N GLY A 45 -0.36 20.81 -17.93
CA GLY A 45 -0.87 20.77 -16.56
C GLY A 45 -1.90 21.85 -16.24
N CYS A 46 -2.46 21.81 -15.03
CA CYS A 46 -3.34 22.86 -14.52
C CYS A 46 -2.64 24.24 -14.52
N PRO A 47 -3.37 25.33 -14.79
CA PRO A 47 -2.92 26.69 -14.50
C PRO A 47 -2.46 26.81 -13.04
N GLU A 48 -1.48 27.65 -12.74
CA GLU A 48 -0.84 27.72 -11.42
C GLU A 48 -1.76 28.23 -10.30
N ASP A 49 -2.87 28.88 -10.65
CA ASP A 49 -3.73 29.58 -9.69
C ASP A 49 -4.88 28.73 -9.12
N ILE A 50 -4.55 27.88 -8.14
CA ILE A 50 -5.38 27.62 -6.93
C ILE A 50 -6.16 26.29 -6.82
N ASN A 51 -6.31 25.45 -7.85
CA ASN A 51 -6.83 24.08 -7.63
C ASN A 51 -6.21 23.07 -8.59
N GLN A 52 -4.96 22.70 -8.31
CA GLN A 52 -4.26 21.68 -9.09
C GLN A 52 -4.97 20.32 -8.95
N CYS A 53 -5.25 19.67 -10.08
CA CYS A 53 -5.82 18.34 -10.07
C CYS A 53 -4.83 17.30 -9.51
N GLN A 54 -5.36 16.15 -9.07
CA GLN A 54 -4.55 15.07 -8.51
C GLN A 54 -3.43 14.61 -9.45
N PHE A 55 -3.70 14.47 -10.75
CA PHE A 55 -2.69 14.08 -11.75
C PHE A 55 -1.50 15.03 -11.71
N CYS A 56 -1.75 16.32 -11.93
CA CYS A 56 -0.67 17.30 -11.94
C CYS A 56 0.04 17.37 -10.58
N SER A 57 -0.69 17.24 -9.46
CA SER A 57 -0.11 17.25 -8.12
C SER A 57 0.93 16.15 -7.96
N TYR A 58 0.58 14.92 -8.36
CA TYR A 58 1.51 13.79 -8.37
C TYR A 58 2.66 14.01 -9.35
N SER A 59 2.39 14.42 -10.60
CA SER A 59 3.44 14.66 -11.60
C SER A 59 4.47 15.68 -11.14
N ARG A 60 4.04 16.80 -10.55
CA ARG A 60 4.95 17.84 -10.04
C ARG A 60 5.68 17.39 -8.77
N ALA A 61 5.02 16.64 -7.89
CA ALA A 61 5.60 16.24 -6.62
C ALA A 61 6.62 15.11 -6.75
N LEU A 62 6.52 14.28 -7.80
CA LEU A 62 7.36 13.11 -8.01
C LEU A 62 8.49 13.35 -9.02
N GLU A 63 8.30 14.22 -10.02
CA GLU A 63 9.30 14.48 -11.08
C GLU A 63 9.85 13.18 -11.74
N MET A 64 9.05 12.11 -11.75
CA MET A 64 9.43 10.82 -12.32
C MET A 64 9.23 10.82 -13.84
N PRO A 65 10.03 10.05 -14.60
CA PRO A 65 9.82 9.90 -16.04
C PRO A 65 8.41 9.39 -16.36
N HIS A 66 7.95 8.40 -15.60
CA HIS A 66 6.61 7.82 -15.67
C HIS A 66 6.13 7.44 -14.27
N MET A 67 4.81 7.46 -14.07
CA MET A 67 4.15 6.97 -12.87
C MET A 67 3.83 5.47 -13.02
N PRO A 68 3.62 4.74 -11.91
CA PRO A 68 3.04 3.40 -11.96
C PRO A 68 1.74 3.38 -12.78
N ASP A 69 1.48 2.28 -13.49
CA ASP A 69 0.25 2.09 -14.27
C ASP A 69 -1.03 2.37 -13.47
N MET A 70 -1.03 1.96 -12.19
CA MET A 70 -2.13 2.15 -11.26
C MET A 70 -1.64 2.81 -9.99
N VAL A 71 -1.89 4.11 -9.84
CA VAL A 71 -1.70 4.83 -8.56
C VAL A 71 -3.04 5.06 -7.91
N PHE A 72 -3.20 4.79 -6.62
CA PHE A 72 -4.45 5.05 -5.89
C PHE A 72 -4.29 6.27 -4.98
N PRO A 73 -4.52 7.49 -5.49
CA PRO A 73 -4.05 8.71 -4.85
C PRO A 73 -4.79 9.03 -3.55
N ASN A 74 -6.03 8.56 -3.45
CA ASN A 74 -6.92 8.75 -2.31
C ASN A 74 -7.07 7.47 -1.47
N ASN A 75 -6.27 6.43 -1.74
CA ASN A 75 -6.18 5.32 -0.80
C ASN A 75 -5.34 5.75 0.39
N ILE A 76 -5.98 5.83 1.54
CA ILE A 76 -5.37 6.30 2.78
C ILE A 76 -5.72 5.31 3.87
N LEU A 77 -4.71 4.83 4.59
CA LEU A 77 -4.89 4.20 5.89
C LEU A 77 -4.36 5.14 6.96
N TYR A 78 -5.20 5.46 7.93
CA TYR A 78 -4.98 6.51 8.92
C TYR A 78 -5.18 5.99 10.34
N LEU A 79 -4.19 6.20 11.20
CA LEU A 79 -4.26 5.96 12.63
C LEU A 79 -3.89 7.24 13.39
N LYS A 80 -4.71 7.64 14.36
CA LYS A 80 -4.47 8.79 15.21
C LYS A 80 -4.69 8.44 16.68
N HIS A 81 -3.75 8.85 17.51
CA HIS A 81 -3.89 8.81 18.96
C HIS A 81 -4.51 10.11 19.49
N LYS A 82 -5.21 10.05 20.63
CA LYS A 82 -5.77 11.23 21.29
C LYS A 82 -4.76 12.34 21.62
N ASN A 83 -3.47 12.03 21.77
CA ASN A 83 -2.41 13.02 22.04
C ASN A 83 -1.92 13.74 20.77
N GLY A 84 -2.47 13.42 19.60
CA GLY A 84 -2.09 14.01 18.32
C GLY A 84 -1.08 13.19 17.50
N ALA A 85 -0.48 12.15 18.07
CA ALA A 85 0.41 11.26 17.32
C ALA A 85 -0.37 10.54 16.21
N LYS A 86 0.21 10.43 15.01
CA LYS A 86 -0.47 9.88 13.82
C LYS A 86 0.45 9.06 12.92
N ILE A 87 -0.15 8.06 12.27
CA ILE A 87 0.48 7.19 11.29
C ILE A 87 -0.41 7.16 10.06
N GLU A 88 0.18 7.41 8.90
CA GLU A 88 -0.54 7.47 7.63
C GLU A 88 0.20 6.64 6.57
N PHE A 89 -0.54 5.98 5.70
CA PHE A 89 -0.01 5.30 4.52
C PHE A 89 -0.68 5.87 3.28
N THR A 90 0.12 6.45 2.39
CA THR A 90 -0.35 7.07 1.15
C THR A 90 0.57 6.67 -0.02
N ALA A 91 0.01 6.64 -1.23
CA ALA A 91 0.79 6.37 -2.44
C ALA A 91 1.85 7.44 -2.70
N LEU A 92 1.49 8.72 -2.50
CA LEU A 92 2.40 9.84 -2.73
C LEU A 92 3.67 9.75 -1.87
N ASP A 93 3.53 9.50 -0.57
CA ASP A 93 4.69 9.44 0.33
C ASP A 93 5.56 8.21 0.02
N ALA A 94 4.93 7.09 -0.35
CA ALA A 94 5.64 5.88 -0.75
C ALA A 94 6.49 6.06 -2.01
N LEU A 95 5.94 6.74 -3.03
CA LEU A 95 6.63 7.05 -4.29
C LEU A 95 7.70 8.13 -4.08
N LYS A 96 7.43 9.17 -3.27
CA LYS A 96 8.45 10.16 -2.87
C LYS A 96 9.65 9.52 -2.18
N ARG A 97 9.40 8.50 -1.36
CA ARG A 97 10.46 7.74 -0.69
C ARG A 97 11.38 7.06 -1.69
N GLU A 98 10.82 6.43 -2.74
CA GLU A 98 11.60 5.81 -3.81
C GLU A 98 12.58 6.82 -4.45
N ILE A 99 12.06 7.97 -4.89
CA ILE A 99 12.85 9.02 -5.53
C ILE A 99 13.95 9.53 -4.60
N PHE A 100 13.61 9.78 -3.32
CA PHE A 100 14.57 10.29 -2.35
C PHE A 100 15.75 9.32 -2.14
N THR A 101 15.47 8.01 -2.05
CA THR A 101 16.52 7.01 -1.84
C THR A 101 17.43 6.82 -3.06
N LYS A 102 16.96 7.11 -4.28
CA LYS A 102 17.68 6.86 -5.53
C LYS A 102 18.38 8.06 -6.14
N LYS A 103 18.52 9.20 -5.45
CA LYS A 103 19.22 10.41 -5.94
C LYS A 103 20.66 10.20 -6.47
N ILE A 104 21.23 9.00 -6.35
CA ILE A 104 22.59 8.65 -6.77
C ILE A 104 22.59 7.60 -7.92
N LYS A 105 21.44 7.03 -8.33
CA LYS A 105 21.33 5.98 -9.36
C LYS A 105 20.33 6.34 -10.47
N PRO A 106 20.49 5.81 -11.70
CA PRO A 106 19.48 5.95 -12.74
C PRO A 106 18.15 5.32 -12.31
N PHE A 107 17.04 5.89 -12.77
CA PHE A 107 15.70 5.36 -12.54
C PHE A 107 15.59 3.95 -13.13
N ASP A 108 15.16 2.97 -12.33
CA ASP A 108 15.15 1.55 -12.69
C ASP A 108 13.75 0.98 -12.97
N TRP A 109 12.72 1.82 -12.97
CA TRP A 109 11.32 1.44 -13.31
C TRP A 109 10.68 0.40 -12.39
N THR A 110 11.35 0.01 -11.31
CA THR A 110 10.79 -0.99 -10.38
C THR A 110 9.90 -0.38 -9.31
N PHE A 111 9.95 0.94 -9.11
CA PHE A 111 9.25 1.63 -8.02
C PHE A 111 9.59 1.08 -6.62
N THR A 112 10.79 0.48 -6.46
CA THR A 112 11.23 -0.08 -5.18
C THR A 112 11.23 0.97 -4.09
N THR A 113 10.47 0.72 -3.02
CA THR A 113 10.39 1.62 -1.86
C THR A 113 10.61 0.85 -0.55
N ASP A 114 11.30 1.48 0.39
CA ASP A 114 11.43 1.05 1.78
C ASP A 114 10.49 1.87 2.70
N TYR A 115 9.43 2.45 2.13
CA TYR A 115 8.44 3.20 2.87
C TYR A 115 7.78 2.36 3.97
N MET A 116 7.87 2.87 5.20
CA MET A 116 7.41 2.22 6.42
C MET A 116 6.16 2.91 7.02
N GLY A 117 5.52 3.81 6.27
CA GLY A 117 4.48 4.72 6.76
C GLY A 117 5.04 6.11 7.12
N THR A 118 4.15 7.09 7.16
CA THR A 118 4.42 8.48 7.56
C THR A 118 4.04 8.68 9.02
N TYR A 119 5.01 8.94 9.89
CA TYR A 119 4.82 9.10 11.33
C TYR A 119 4.90 10.57 11.73
N THR A 120 4.02 11.04 12.60
CA THR A 120 4.09 12.38 13.19
C THR A 120 3.76 12.29 14.67
N GLY A 121 4.52 13.00 15.52
CA GLY A 121 4.33 12.95 16.97
C GLY A 121 4.79 11.63 17.63
N PHE A 122 5.63 10.86 16.95
CA PHE A 122 6.28 9.67 17.48
C PHE A 122 7.80 9.88 17.55
N GLU A 123 8.42 9.38 18.61
CA GLU A 123 9.86 9.19 18.70
C GLU A 123 10.19 7.76 18.26
N ILE A 124 11.14 7.62 17.33
CA ILE A 124 11.55 6.31 16.82
C ILE A 124 12.84 5.92 17.55
N ILE A 125 12.75 4.84 18.34
CA ILE A 125 13.86 4.32 19.15
C ILE A 125 14.16 2.89 18.69
N GLU A 126 15.44 2.58 18.51
CA GLU A 126 15.88 1.22 18.19
C GLU A 126 15.60 0.26 19.35
N THR A 127 15.26 -0.98 19.03
CA THR A 127 14.93 -2.00 20.03
C THR A 127 15.23 -3.39 19.50
N GLU A 128 15.54 -4.31 20.42
CA GLU A 128 15.63 -5.74 20.16
C GLU A 128 14.30 -6.48 20.40
N GLU A 129 13.28 -5.79 20.95
CA GLU A 129 11.95 -6.36 21.15
C GLU A 129 11.33 -6.76 19.81
N ARG A 130 10.83 -8.01 19.73
CA ARG A 130 10.23 -8.59 18.52
C ARG A 130 8.73 -8.76 18.66
N ILE A 131 8.03 -8.75 17.53
CA ILE A 131 6.60 -9.05 17.46
C ILE A 131 6.38 -10.52 17.81
N ILE A 132 5.58 -10.78 18.85
CA ILE A 132 5.33 -12.15 19.33
C ILE A 132 4.22 -12.82 18.50
N TRP A 133 4.63 -13.56 17.46
CA TRP A 133 3.72 -14.26 16.52
C TRP A 133 2.69 -15.18 17.15
N LYS A 134 3.00 -15.79 18.30
CA LYS A 134 2.06 -16.68 19.02
C LYS A 134 0.81 -15.93 19.48
N LYS A 135 0.91 -14.63 19.77
CA LYS A 135 -0.24 -13.79 20.15
C LYS A 135 -1.14 -13.50 18.94
N ILE A 136 -0.55 -13.32 17.76
CA ILE A 136 -1.27 -13.03 16.50
C ILE A 136 -2.02 -14.27 15.97
N LYS A 137 -1.49 -15.48 16.18
CA LYS A 137 -2.11 -16.74 15.68
C LYS A 137 -3.32 -17.21 16.49
N LYS A 138 -3.68 -16.55 17.61
CA LYS A 138 -4.93 -16.88 18.31
C LYS A 138 -6.10 -16.49 17.42
N LYS A 139 -6.95 -17.46 17.08
CA LYS A 139 -8.17 -17.26 16.29
C LYS A 139 -9.19 -16.48 17.12
N GLU A 140 -8.99 -15.19 17.22
CA GLU A 140 -9.98 -14.26 17.75
C GLU A 140 -10.81 -13.69 16.61
N LYS A 141 -11.98 -13.16 16.94
CA LYS A 141 -12.87 -12.56 15.95
C LYS A 141 -12.22 -11.27 15.46
N ILE A 142 -11.83 -11.24 14.20
CA ILE A 142 -11.45 -10.01 13.49
C ILE A 142 -12.74 -9.20 13.33
N LEU A 143 -12.80 -8.01 13.94
CA LEU A 143 -13.97 -7.15 13.84
C LEU A 143 -13.86 -6.24 12.62
N PHE A 144 -12.62 -5.92 12.24
CA PHE A 144 -12.30 -5.06 11.12
C PHE A 144 -11.08 -5.57 10.35
N TYR A 145 -11.17 -5.57 9.02
CA TYR A 145 -10.07 -5.83 8.11
C TYR A 145 -10.17 -4.95 6.87
N VAL A 146 -9.05 -4.34 6.48
CA VAL A 146 -8.94 -3.60 5.22
C VAL A 146 -7.67 -3.98 4.48
N ASP A 147 -7.77 -3.93 3.16
CA ASP A 147 -6.68 -4.15 2.20
C ASP A 147 -6.74 -3.06 1.13
N LEU A 148 -5.75 -2.17 1.14
CA LEU A 148 -5.62 -1.03 0.24
C LEU A 148 -4.36 -1.17 -0.59
N THR A 149 -4.51 -1.26 -1.91
CA THR A 149 -3.39 -1.06 -2.84
C THR A 149 -3.08 0.44 -2.92
N LEU A 150 -1.83 0.83 -2.74
CA LEU A 150 -1.38 2.22 -2.87
C LEU A 150 -0.92 2.50 -4.30
N PHE A 151 -0.14 1.59 -4.88
CA PHE A 151 0.18 1.60 -6.31
C PHE A 151 0.48 0.19 -6.82
N GLU A 152 0.37 0.02 -8.13
CA GLU A 152 0.72 -1.18 -8.88
C GLU A 152 1.21 -0.81 -10.28
N ASP A 153 2.13 -1.60 -10.83
CA ASP A 153 2.68 -1.46 -12.17
C ASP A 153 2.98 -2.86 -12.74
N GLU A 154 2.65 -3.09 -14.01
CA GLU A 154 2.85 -4.39 -14.67
C GLU A 154 4.22 -4.51 -15.34
N LEU A 155 5.10 -3.52 -15.16
CA LEU A 155 6.46 -3.47 -15.68
C LEU A 155 6.51 -3.70 -17.20
N HIS A 156 5.54 -3.12 -17.93
CA HIS A 156 5.33 -3.34 -19.36
C HIS A 156 5.21 -4.84 -19.71
N ASP A 157 4.37 -5.57 -18.97
CA ASP A 157 4.17 -7.02 -19.07
C ASP A 157 5.38 -7.90 -18.68
N ASN A 158 6.39 -7.34 -18.01
CA ASN A 158 7.58 -8.08 -17.55
C ASN A 158 7.57 -8.42 -16.06
N GLY A 159 6.42 -8.25 -15.40
CA GLY A 159 6.27 -8.65 -14.01
C GLY A 159 5.23 -7.84 -13.28
N ILE A 160 5.53 -7.51 -12.03
CA ILE A 160 4.67 -6.67 -11.20
C ILE A 160 5.49 -5.97 -10.13
N ALA A 161 5.22 -4.68 -9.93
CA ALA A 161 5.62 -3.94 -8.76
C ALA A 161 4.35 -3.42 -8.07
N SER A 162 4.12 -3.79 -6.81
CA SER A 162 2.93 -3.33 -6.09
C SER A 162 3.25 -3.00 -4.63
N LEU A 163 2.56 -2.02 -4.08
CA LEU A 163 2.56 -1.70 -2.67
C LEU A 163 1.13 -1.73 -2.15
N SER A 164 0.87 -2.59 -1.18
CA SER A 164 -0.42 -2.65 -0.49
C SER A 164 -0.24 -2.51 1.02
N VAL A 165 -1.23 -1.91 1.68
CA VAL A 165 -1.32 -1.81 3.13
C VAL A 165 -2.59 -2.49 3.63
N LYS A 166 -2.42 -3.32 4.66
CA LYS A 166 -3.47 -4.09 5.30
C LYS A 166 -3.53 -3.74 6.77
N MET A 167 -4.74 -3.72 7.33
CA MET A 167 -4.94 -3.55 8.76
C MET A 167 -5.99 -4.52 9.27
N SER A 168 -5.75 -5.06 10.45
CA SER A 168 -6.76 -5.78 11.23
C SER A 168 -6.73 -5.34 12.68
N ASP A 169 -7.90 -5.34 13.33
CA ASP A 169 -8.11 -4.80 14.66
C ASP A 169 -8.15 -5.82 15.80
N ALA A 170 -7.76 -7.08 15.56
CA ALA A 170 -7.79 -8.13 16.59
C ALA A 170 -6.92 -7.76 17.82
N TRP A 171 -7.55 -7.16 18.85
CA TRP A 171 -7.06 -6.65 20.15
C TRP A 171 -5.79 -5.77 20.19
N VAL A 172 -5.06 -5.63 19.06
CA VAL A 172 -3.63 -5.35 19.09
C VAL A 172 -3.09 -4.48 17.93
N PHE A 173 -3.97 -3.99 17.04
CA PHE A 173 -3.62 -3.26 15.80
C PHE A 173 -2.42 -3.85 15.04
N PHE A 174 -2.70 -4.66 14.03
CA PHE A 174 -1.66 -5.16 13.14
C PHE A 174 -1.73 -4.43 11.80
N TYR A 175 -0.70 -3.66 11.50
CA TYR A 175 -0.49 -3.08 10.17
C TYR A 175 0.51 -3.92 9.41
N PHE A 176 0.23 -4.10 8.13
CA PHE A 176 1.10 -4.80 7.22
C PHE A 176 1.17 -4.06 5.91
N ALA A 177 2.29 -3.38 5.66
CA ALA A 177 2.59 -2.79 4.37
C ALA A 177 3.60 -3.69 3.64
N THR A 178 3.27 -4.10 2.43
CA THR A 178 4.12 -4.97 1.61
C THR A 178 4.32 -4.32 0.26
N TYR A 179 5.57 -3.99 -0.03
CA TYR A 179 6.01 -3.81 -1.40
C TYR A 179 6.47 -5.16 -1.95
N PHE A 180 5.84 -5.60 -3.03
CA PHE A 180 6.16 -6.80 -3.77
C PHE A 180 6.67 -6.43 -5.15
N LEU A 181 7.81 -6.99 -5.53
CA LEU A 181 8.38 -6.89 -6.86
C LEU A 181 8.63 -8.29 -7.39
N ARG A 182 8.17 -8.55 -8.59
CA ARG A 182 8.55 -9.70 -9.39
C ARG A 182 8.96 -9.18 -10.75
N ILE A 183 10.18 -9.49 -11.17
CA ILE A 183 10.61 -9.33 -12.56
C ILE A 183 10.70 -10.73 -13.13
N ASP A 184 9.90 -10.99 -14.16
CA ASP A 184 9.70 -12.34 -14.70
C ASP A 184 11.03 -12.95 -15.14
N ASN A 185 11.29 -14.18 -14.67
CA ASN A 185 12.53 -14.93 -14.90
C ASN A 185 13.83 -14.23 -14.39
N VAL A 186 13.73 -13.14 -13.62
CA VAL A 186 14.90 -12.40 -13.12
C VAL A 186 14.98 -12.48 -11.60
N MET A 187 14.01 -11.91 -10.88
CA MET A 187 14.06 -11.83 -9.42
C MET A 187 12.70 -11.59 -8.77
N ILE A 188 12.65 -11.86 -7.47
CA ILE A 188 11.56 -11.44 -6.58
C ILE A 188 12.16 -10.61 -5.44
N ARG A 189 11.49 -9.53 -5.05
CA ARG A 189 11.79 -8.75 -3.84
C ARG A 189 10.52 -8.49 -3.04
N LEU A 190 10.66 -8.53 -1.72
CA LEU A 190 9.62 -8.28 -0.73
C LEU A 190 10.17 -7.32 0.32
N ASN A 191 9.59 -6.12 0.41
CA ASN A 191 9.83 -5.21 1.52
C ASN A 191 8.56 -5.16 2.37
N ASP A 192 8.62 -5.78 3.55
CA ASP A 192 7.51 -5.86 4.48
C ASP A 192 7.77 -4.93 5.68
N THR A 193 6.78 -4.10 6.00
CA THR A 193 6.69 -3.36 7.26
C THR A 193 5.53 -3.90 8.08
N ARG A 194 5.82 -4.30 9.32
CA ARG A 194 4.83 -4.74 10.29
C ARG A 194 4.82 -3.76 11.45
N LEU A 195 3.64 -3.30 11.84
CA LEU A 195 3.47 -2.48 13.03
C LEU A 195 2.48 -3.18 13.96
N TYR A 196 2.83 -3.25 15.24
CA TYR A 196 2.07 -3.97 16.26
C TYR A 196 1.99 -3.13 17.53
N HIS A 197 0.79 -3.03 18.11
CA HIS A 197 0.57 -2.30 19.35
C HIS A 197 -0.25 -3.11 20.36
N GLU A 198 0.39 -3.58 21.41
CA GLU A 198 -0.32 -4.18 22.53
C GLU A 198 -1.02 -3.12 23.38
N MET A 199 -2.35 -3.27 23.53
CA MET A 199 -3.17 -2.37 24.34
C MET A 199 -2.59 -2.23 25.74
N GLY A 200 -2.47 -0.98 26.22
CA GLY A 200 -1.89 -0.65 27.51
C GLY A 200 -0.38 -0.44 27.51
N LYS A 201 0.35 -0.83 26.45
CA LYS A 201 1.75 -0.42 26.28
C LYS A 201 1.82 1.04 25.79
N PRO A 202 2.80 1.83 26.22
CA PRO A 202 2.95 3.22 25.76
C PRO A 202 3.69 3.34 24.41
N TYR A 203 3.95 2.21 23.72
CA TYR A 203 4.73 2.15 22.49
C TYR A 203 4.14 1.15 21.48
N MET A 204 4.68 1.16 20.27
CA MET A 204 4.43 0.17 19.23
C MET A 204 5.75 -0.45 18.80
N ILE A 205 5.71 -1.68 18.31
CA ILE A 205 6.85 -2.35 17.69
C ILE A 205 6.68 -2.30 16.18
N ARG A 206 7.70 -1.78 15.49
CA ARG A 206 7.79 -1.80 14.04
C ARG A 206 8.90 -2.74 13.61
N GLU A 207 8.58 -3.75 12.80
CA GLU A 207 9.56 -4.63 12.17
C GLU A 207 9.56 -4.40 10.65
N TYR A 208 10.74 -4.14 10.10
CA TYR A 208 10.96 -4.06 8.66
C TYR A 208 11.82 -5.23 8.20
N THR A 209 11.45 -5.87 7.09
CA THR A 209 12.26 -6.90 6.44
C THR A 209 12.31 -6.63 4.94
N SER A 210 13.50 -6.53 4.39
CA SER A 210 13.74 -6.57 2.94
C SER A 210 14.33 -7.93 2.58
N ARG A 211 13.71 -8.61 1.62
CA ARG A 211 14.10 -9.94 1.15
C ARG A 211 14.13 -9.92 -0.35
N GLU A 212 15.16 -10.49 -0.95
CA GLU A 212 15.24 -10.67 -2.39
C GLU A 212 15.86 -12.01 -2.73
N ALA A 213 15.44 -12.57 -3.86
CA ALA A 213 16.00 -13.79 -4.42
C ALA A 213 16.00 -13.66 -5.94
N LYS A 214 17.04 -14.18 -6.59
CA LYS A 214 17.02 -14.36 -8.04
C LYS A 214 16.06 -15.49 -8.37
N PHE A 215 15.51 -15.46 -9.58
CA PHE A 215 14.61 -16.50 -10.04
C PHE A 215 15.26 -17.89 -10.00
N GLU A 216 16.55 -17.97 -10.33
CA GLU A 216 17.36 -19.20 -10.31
C GLU A 216 17.51 -19.83 -8.91
N ASP A 217 17.41 -19.03 -7.85
CA ASP A 217 17.61 -19.46 -6.47
C ASP A 217 16.30 -19.91 -5.78
N ILE A 218 15.16 -19.75 -6.46
CA ILE A 218 13.84 -20.12 -5.91
C ILE A 218 13.58 -21.60 -6.23
N GLU A 219 13.68 -22.46 -5.22
CA GLU A 219 13.25 -23.86 -5.35
C GLU A 219 11.75 -23.92 -5.65
N VAL A 220 11.41 -24.34 -6.88
CA VAL A 220 10.01 -24.53 -7.28
C VAL A 220 9.48 -25.80 -6.63
N ILE A 221 8.80 -25.69 -5.49
CA ILE A 221 8.02 -26.79 -4.93
C ILE A 221 6.76 -26.94 -5.80
N PHE A 222 6.82 -27.79 -6.83
CA PHE A 222 5.63 -28.25 -7.53
C PHE A 222 4.84 -29.21 -6.61
N SER A 223 3.92 -28.69 -5.80
CA SER A 223 2.91 -29.55 -5.14
C SER A 223 1.72 -29.75 -6.09
N TYR A 224 1.70 -30.84 -6.83
CA TYR A 224 0.46 -31.28 -7.49
C TYR A 224 -0.54 -31.72 -6.42
N SER A 225 -1.53 -30.89 -6.13
CA SER A 225 -2.67 -31.31 -5.31
C SER A 225 -3.73 -31.95 -6.21
N LEU A 226 -3.68 -33.27 -6.35
CA LEU A 226 -4.76 -34.05 -6.98
C LEU A 226 -5.97 -34.12 -6.05
N PHE A 227 -7.06 -33.48 -6.43
CA PHE A 227 -8.36 -33.61 -5.75
C PHE A 227 -9.28 -34.52 -6.55
N PHE A 228 -9.64 -35.67 -5.98
CA PHE A 228 -10.66 -36.56 -6.53
C PHE A 228 -12.00 -36.26 -5.87
N VAL A 229 -13.01 -35.89 -6.66
CA VAL A 229 -14.40 -35.70 -6.21
C VAL A 229 -15.31 -36.74 -6.85
N LYS A 230 -16.19 -37.33 -6.06
CA LYS A 230 -17.20 -38.30 -6.52
C LYS A 230 -18.51 -37.55 -6.75
N ILE A 231 -18.87 -37.30 -8.01
CA ILE A 231 -20.12 -36.64 -8.40
C ILE A 231 -21.20 -37.71 -8.62
N ARG A 232 -22.37 -37.53 -8.01
CA ARG A 232 -23.53 -38.44 -8.17
C ARG A 232 -24.73 -37.63 -8.67
N LYS A 233 -25.48 -38.17 -9.62
CA LYS A 233 -26.72 -37.56 -10.13
C LYS A 233 -27.85 -37.77 -9.11
N GLN A 234 -28.60 -36.71 -8.80
CA GLN A 234 -29.88 -36.83 -8.09
C GLN A 234 -30.92 -37.35 -9.09
N ASN A 235 -31.59 -38.44 -8.74
CA ASN A 235 -32.77 -38.90 -9.47
C ASN A 235 -33.96 -38.06 -8.98
N TYR A 236 -34.68 -37.44 -9.92
CA TYR A 236 -36.00 -36.86 -9.67
C TYR A 236 -37.05 -37.98 -9.59
#